data_AF-A0A7V8QEW0-F1
#
_entry.id   AF-A0A7V8QEW0-F1
#
_cell.length_a   1.000
_cell.length_b   1.000
_cell.length_c   1.000
_cell.angle_alpha   90.00
_cell.angle_beta   90.00
_cell.angle_gamma   90.00
#
_symmetry.space_group_name_H-M   'P 1'
#
loop_
_entity.id
_entity.type
_entity.pdbx_description
1 polymer ?
#
loop_
_entity_poly.entity_id
_entity_poly.type
_entity_poly.pdbx_seq_one_letter_code
_entity_poly.pdbx_strand_id
1 'polypeptide(L)'
;MSENEDVVSDDILISVSEYLNQDIKFIRDKTPRFSADPCHCDSCGVELTFLDFVKTAHATDQHSKKFMSDFFEQSKSMKKEFNTVIICGNCQRAVETYVIYQYVNYCPI
;
A
#
# COMPACT_ATOMS: atom_id res chain seq x y z
N MET A 1 -21.51 1.52 -2.55
CA MET A 1 -20.70 0.39 -3.04
C MET A 1 -19.86 -0.05 -1.86
N SER A 2 -19.95 -1.31 -1.44
CA SER A 2 -19.17 -1.81 -0.32
C SER A 2 -17.75 -2.04 -0.79
N GLU A 3 -16.89 -1.05 -0.58
CA GLU A 3 -15.44 -1.15 -0.81
C GLU A 3 -14.87 -2.09 0.25
N ASN A 4 -14.79 -3.37 -0.06
CA ASN A 4 -14.13 -4.33 0.83
C ASN A 4 -12.63 -4.07 0.75
N GLU A 5 -12.09 -3.47 1.81
CA GLU A 5 -10.66 -3.34 2.00
C GLU A 5 -10.09 -4.71 2.34
N ASP A 6 -9.42 -5.32 1.37
CA ASP A 6 -8.82 -6.63 1.56
C ASP A 6 -7.56 -6.52 2.43
N VAL A 7 -7.43 -7.46 3.37
CA VAL A 7 -6.20 -7.64 4.13
C VAL A 7 -5.11 -8.01 3.14
N VAL A 8 -4.00 -7.27 3.15
CA VAL A 8 -2.89 -7.52 2.24
C VAL A 8 -2.32 -8.90 2.52
N SER A 9 -2.18 -9.72 1.48
CA SER A 9 -1.69 -11.10 1.58
C SER A 9 -0.22 -11.14 2.01
N ASP A 10 0.16 -12.23 2.71
CA ASP A 10 1.51 -12.42 3.23
C ASP A 10 2.59 -12.37 2.13
N ASP A 11 2.32 -12.89 0.93
CA ASP A 11 3.27 -12.83 -0.20
C ASP A 11 3.60 -11.39 -0.62
N ILE A 12 2.59 -10.51 -0.58
CA ILE A 12 2.79 -9.08 -0.84
C ILE A 12 3.54 -8.43 0.33
N LEU A 13 3.24 -8.80 1.57
CA LEU A 13 3.96 -8.29 2.76
C LEU A 13 5.43 -8.70 2.78
N ILE A 14 5.75 -9.93 2.38
CA ILE A 14 7.14 -10.39 2.17
C ILE A 14 7.82 -9.47 1.15
N SER A 15 7.20 -9.27 -0.01
CA SER A 15 7.77 -8.44 -1.08
C SER A 15 7.97 -6.98 -0.65
N VAL A 16 7.06 -6.43 0.16
CA VAL A 16 7.18 -5.08 0.73
C VAL A 16 8.30 -5.03 1.77
N SER A 17 8.44 -6.05 2.62
CA SER A 17 9.51 -6.14 3.63
C SER A 17 10.90 -6.18 2.99
N GLU A 18 11.04 -6.95 1.91
CA GLU A 18 12.27 -7.03 1.11
C GLU A 18 12.57 -5.71 0.41
N TYR A 19 11.57 -5.08 -0.20
CA TYR A 19 11.73 -3.80 -0.89
C TYR A 19 12.18 -2.67 0.06
N LEU A 20 11.62 -2.63 1.27
CA LEU A 20 11.90 -1.58 2.24
C LEU A 20 13.07 -1.90 3.18
N ASN A 21 13.59 -3.13 3.14
CA ASN A 21 14.57 -3.65 4.10
C ASN A 21 14.09 -3.48 5.56
N GLN A 22 12.85 -3.90 5.83
CA GLN A 22 12.18 -3.83 7.14
C GLN A 22 11.79 -5.23 7.63
N ASP A 23 11.65 -5.41 8.94
CA ASP A 23 11.16 -6.68 9.51
C ASP A 23 9.70 -6.92 9.06
N ILE A 24 9.45 -8.06 8.43
CA ILE A 24 8.11 -8.48 8.04
C ILE A 24 7.11 -8.49 9.21
N LYS A 25 7.57 -8.83 10.43
CA LYS A 25 6.71 -8.82 11.62
C LYS A 25 6.17 -7.41 11.88
N PHE A 26 7.04 -6.40 11.78
CA PHE A 26 6.64 -5.00 11.97
C PHE A 26 5.56 -4.56 10.97
N ILE A 27 5.65 -5.00 9.71
CA ILE A 27 4.67 -4.69 8.67
C ILE A 27 3.37 -5.48 8.91
N ARG A 28 3.47 -6.77 9.22
CA ARG A 28 2.34 -7.67 9.46
C ARG A 28 1.53 -7.27 10.69
N ASP A 29 2.18 -6.88 11.78
CA ASP A 29 1.52 -6.51 13.04
C ASP A 29 0.62 -5.27 12.90
N LYS A 30 0.87 -4.44 11.88
CA LYS A 30 0.03 -3.29 11.54
C LYS A 30 -1.23 -3.68 10.74
N THR A 31 -1.41 -4.95 10.39
CA THR A 31 -2.55 -5.50 9.64
C THR A 31 -2.99 -4.61 8.45
N PRO A 32 -2.09 -4.35 7.49
CA PRO A 32 -2.38 -3.59 6.28
C PRO A 32 -3.67 -4.02 5.59
N ARG A 33 -4.49 -3.04 5.23
CA ARG A 33 -5.56 -3.20 4.24
C ARG A 33 -5.35 -2.21 3.11
N PHE A 34 -5.62 -2.67 1.91
CA PHE A 34 -5.39 -1.90 0.70
C PHE A 34 -6.49 -2.19 -0.32
N SER A 35 -7.03 -1.14 -0.92
CA SER A 35 -7.84 -1.25 -2.12
C SER A 35 -7.46 -0.14 -3.11
N ALA A 36 -7.67 -0.45 -4.38
CA ALA A 36 -7.39 0.41 -5.52
C ALA A 36 -8.59 0.39 -6.47
N ASP A 37 -9.02 1.56 -6.94
CA ASP A 37 -9.97 1.71 -8.04
C ASP A 37 -9.39 2.64 -9.12
N PRO A 38 -9.08 2.13 -10.33
CA PRO A 38 -9.25 0.74 -10.77
C PRO A 38 -8.31 -0.22 -10.04
N CYS A 39 -8.78 -1.46 -9.78
CA CYS A 39 -7.96 -2.51 -9.16
C CYS A 39 -7.00 -3.20 -10.15
N HIS A 40 -7.14 -2.96 -11.45
CA HIS A 40 -6.28 -3.53 -12.49
C HIS A 40 -5.70 -2.42 -13.37
N CYS A 41 -4.48 -2.63 -13.86
CA CYS A 41 -3.84 -1.76 -14.81
C CYS A 41 -4.60 -1.77 -16.15
N ASP A 42 -4.98 -0.59 -16.63
CA ASP A 42 -5.69 -0.36 -17.89
C ASP A 42 -4.95 -0.86 -19.14
N SER A 43 -3.62 -1.01 -19.07
CA SER A 43 -2.79 -1.41 -20.22
C SER A 43 -2.43 -2.89 -20.26
N CYS A 44 -2.21 -3.54 -19.11
CA CYS A 44 -1.78 -4.94 -19.08
C CYS A 44 -2.75 -5.88 -18.37
N GLY A 45 -3.81 -5.34 -17.76
CA GLY A 45 -4.83 -6.11 -17.06
C GLY A 45 -4.35 -6.78 -15.77
N VAL A 46 -3.11 -6.53 -15.34
CA VAL A 46 -2.57 -7.06 -14.08
C VAL A 46 -3.10 -6.23 -12.91
N GLU A 47 -3.39 -6.90 -11.80
CA GLU A 47 -3.82 -6.27 -10.55
C GLU A 47 -2.80 -5.25 -10.04
N LEU A 48 -3.28 -4.10 -9.57
CA LEU A 48 -2.47 -3.11 -8.88
C LEU A 48 -2.35 -3.50 -7.41
N THR A 49 -1.15 -3.87 -7.00
CA THR A 49 -0.91 -4.43 -5.67
C THR A 49 -0.54 -3.36 -4.65
N PHE A 50 -0.63 -3.71 -3.37
CA PHE A 50 -0.09 -2.86 -2.31
C PHE A 50 1.42 -2.58 -2.50
N LEU A 51 2.18 -3.54 -3.03
CA LEU A 51 3.60 -3.34 -3.35
C LEU A 51 3.81 -2.26 -4.41
N ASP A 52 2.98 -2.23 -5.46
CA ASP A 52 3.05 -1.21 -6.50
C ASP A 52 2.79 0.18 -5.93
N PHE A 53 1.83 0.29 -5.01
CA PHE A 53 1.57 1.51 -4.27
C PHE A 53 2.76 1.93 -3.40
N VAL A 54 3.38 1.01 -2.63
CA VAL A 54 4.58 1.31 -1.81
C VAL A 54 5.74 1.81 -2.67
N LYS A 55 6.03 1.09 -3.76
CA LYS A 55 7.09 1.44 -4.71
C LYS A 55 6.84 2.80 -5.35
N THR A 56 5.59 3.08 -5.73
CA THR A 56 5.23 4.37 -6.33
C THR A 56 5.40 5.51 -5.35
N ALA A 57 4.93 5.34 -4.11
CA ALA A 57 5.15 6.32 -3.06
C ALA A 57 6.66 6.57 -2.83
N HIS A 58 7.48 5.51 -2.89
CA HIS A 58 8.93 5.59 -2.60
C HIS A 58 9.67 6.30 -3.72
N ALA A 59 9.36 5.94 -4.97
CA ALA A 59 9.96 6.53 -6.17
C ALA A 59 9.60 8.01 -6.36
N THR A 60 8.45 8.45 -5.86
CA THR A 60 7.96 9.83 -6.01
C THR A 60 8.40 10.77 -4.87
N ASP A 61 9.26 10.30 -3.95
CA ASP A 61 9.67 10.99 -2.71
C ASP A 61 8.48 11.40 -1.80
N GLN A 62 7.32 10.77 -2.02
CA GLN A 62 6.11 11.05 -1.24
C GLN A 62 6.04 10.25 0.06
N HIS A 63 7.07 9.45 0.35
CA HIS A 63 7.30 8.82 1.66
C HIS A 63 7.46 9.86 2.76
N SER A 64 8.04 11.02 2.45
CA SER A 64 8.52 11.93 3.48
C SER A 64 7.44 12.85 4.08
N LYS A 65 6.26 13.05 3.46
CA LYS A 65 5.25 13.99 4.02
C LYS A 65 3.75 13.71 3.82
N LYS A 66 3.29 12.73 3.02
CA LYS A 66 1.85 12.70 2.66
C LYS A 66 1.15 11.33 2.68
N PHE A 67 1.75 10.28 2.10
CA PHE A 67 1.00 9.02 1.86
C PHE A 67 1.28 7.93 2.89
N MET A 68 2.55 7.59 3.11
CA MET A 68 2.94 6.46 3.96
C MET A 68 3.85 6.84 5.13
N SER A 69 4.12 8.13 5.38
CA SER A 69 4.97 8.55 6.51
C SER A 69 4.50 7.95 7.84
N ASP A 70 3.20 7.99 8.09
CA ASP A 70 2.59 7.42 9.30
C ASP A 70 2.62 5.88 9.34
N PHE A 71 2.76 5.22 8.18
CA PHE A 71 3.01 3.78 8.14
C PHE A 71 4.44 3.44 8.57
N PHE A 72 5.39 4.36 8.44
CA PHE A 72 6.78 4.17 8.86
C PHE A 72 7.07 4.71 10.26
N GLU A 73 6.39 5.78 10.65
CA GLU A 73 6.40 6.29 12.01
C GLU A 73 5.52 5.37 12.89
N GLN A 74 5.94 5.08 14.12
CA GLN A 74 5.26 4.12 15.03
C GLN A 74 3.93 4.67 15.58
N SER A 75 3.15 5.36 14.76
CA SER A 75 1.96 6.09 15.16
C SER A 75 0.70 5.22 15.08
N LYS A 76 -0.38 5.78 15.61
CA LYS A 76 -1.67 5.13 15.87
C LYS A 76 -2.29 4.54 14.59
N SER A 77 -3.25 3.63 14.75
CA SER A 77 -4.10 3.13 13.67
C SER A 77 -4.58 4.28 12.78
N MET A 78 -4.57 4.07 11.47
CA MET A 78 -4.83 5.13 10.49
C MET A 78 -5.58 4.55 9.30
N LYS A 79 -6.49 5.36 8.75
CA LYS A 79 -7.17 5.15 7.47
C LYS A 79 -6.95 6.39 6.60
N LYS A 80 -6.56 6.19 5.34
CA LYS A 80 -6.40 7.24 4.32
C LYS A 80 -7.15 6.85 3.06
N GLU A 81 -7.79 7.84 2.47
CA GLU A 81 -8.58 7.73 1.25
C GLU A 81 -8.23 8.91 0.35
N PHE A 82 -7.68 8.66 -0.84
CA PHE A 82 -7.24 9.73 -1.74
C PHE A 82 -7.02 9.22 -3.17
N ASN A 83 -7.07 10.16 -4.13
CA ASN A 83 -6.62 9.90 -5.49
C ASN A 83 -5.11 10.08 -5.60
N THR A 84 -4.44 9.12 -6.21
CA THR A 84 -3.01 9.17 -6.54
C THR A 84 -2.75 8.49 -7.87
N VAL A 85 -1.49 8.45 -8.27
CA VAL A 85 -1.02 7.61 -9.37
C VAL A 85 -0.34 6.39 -8.79
N ILE A 86 -0.65 5.20 -9.29
CA ILE A 86 0.09 3.96 -9.05
C ILE A 86 0.82 3.56 -10.33
N ILE A 87 2.12 3.31 -10.22
CA ILE A 87 2.92 2.74 -11.31
C ILE A 87 2.76 1.23 -11.28
N CYS A 88 2.18 0.65 -12.33
CA CYS A 88 2.04 -0.80 -12.45
C CYS A 88 3.41 -1.48 -12.48
N GLY A 89 3.67 -2.40 -11.55
CA GLY A 89 4.94 -3.13 -11.47
C GLY A 89 5.27 -3.96 -12.71
N ASN A 90 4.25 -4.39 -13.46
CA ASN A 90 4.42 -5.24 -14.65
C ASN A 90 4.80 -4.43 -15.92
N CYS A 91 4.02 -3.40 -16.26
CA CYS A 91 4.21 -2.64 -17.51
C CYS A 91 4.73 -1.21 -17.32
N GLN A 92 5.00 -0.79 -16.07
CA GLN A 92 5.49 0.54 -15.70
C GLN A 92 4.56 1.70 -16.09
N ARG A 93 3.30 1.41 -16.45
CA ARG A 93 2.30 2.44 -16.75
C ARG A 93 1.81 3.10 -15.46
N ALA A 94 1.75 4.42 -15.49
CA ALA A 94 1.10 5.24 -14.47
C ALA A 94 -0.43 5.15 -14.64
N VAL A 95 -1.12 4.73 -13.59
CA VAL A 95 -2.58 4.61 -13.54
C VAL A 95 -3.10 5.56 -12.48
N GLU A 96 -4.04 6.44 -12.84
CA GLU A 96 -4.77 7.24 -11.86
C GLU A 96 -5.69 6.32 -11.07
N THR A 97 -5.57 6.35 -9.74
CA THR A 97 -6.17 5.36 -8.86
C THR A 97 -6.67 6.02 -7.58
N TYR A 98 -7.93 5.74 -7.23
CA TYR A 98 -8.45 5.99 -5.89
C TYR A 98 -7.97 4.90 -4.95
N VAL A 99 -7.23 5.28 -3.91
CA VAL A 99 -6.62 4.36 -2.95
C VAL A 99 -7.30 4.49 -1.61
N ILE A 100 -7.66 3.35 -1.03
CA ILE A 100 -7.99 3.23 0.39
C ILE A 100 -6.91 2.42 1.07
N TYR A 101 -6.38 2.98 2.15
CA TYR A 101 -5.20 2.49 2.83
C TYR A 101 -5.38 2.53 4.34
N GLN A 102 -5.27 1.38 5.01
CA GLN A 102 -5.48 1.30 6.46
C GLN A 102 -4.44 0.42 7.17
N TYR A 103 -4.11 0.81 8.40
CA TYR A 103 -3.39 -0.01 9.38
C TYR A 103 -4.08 0.04 10.72
N VAL A 104 -4.11 -1.10 11.40
CA VAL A 104 -4.47 -1.20 12.80
C VAL A 104 -3.24 -1.63 13.55
N ASN A 105 -2.70 -0.73 14.38
CA ASN A 105 -1.57 -1.06 15.23
C ASN A 105 -2.08 -1.94 16.37
N TYR A 106 -1.77 -3.24 16.34
CA TYR A 106 -2.10 -4.12 17.45
C TYR A 106 -1.10 -3.86 18.58
N CYS A 107 -1.52 -3.15 19.63
CA CYS A 107 -0.75 -3.10 20.87
C CYS A 107 -1.03 -4.41 21.62
N PRO A 108 -0.07 -5.35 21.78
CA PRO A 108 -0.24 -6.43 22.74
C PRO A 108 -0.33 -5.79 24.13
N ILE A 109 -1.45 -6.04 24.82
CA ILE A 109 -1.67 -5.67 26.23
C ILE A 109 -0.82 -6.58 27.12
#